data_AF-A0A968NXZ3-F1
#
_entry.id   AF-A0A968NXZ3-F1
#
_cell.length_a   1.000
_cell.length_b   1.000
_cell.length_c   1.000
_cell.angle_alpha   90.00
_cell.angle_beta   90.00
_cell.angle_gamma   90.00
#
_symmetry.space_group_name_H-M   'P 1'
#
loop_
_entity.id
_entity.type
_entity.pdbx_description
1 polymer ?
#
loop_
_entity_poly.entity_id
_entity_poly.type
_entity_poly.pdbx_seq_one_letter_code
_entity_poly.pdbx_strand_id
1 'polypeptide(L)'
;MQLLCLSNGHGEDAIALRILQALQQRSPDAKIAALPLVGEGHAFTEGGIAIVGAVKQMPSGGFVYQDGREFVRDLRGGLLKLTLAQRKTVQAWAKSGGVILAVGDIVPLLF
;
A
#
# COMPACT_ATOMS: atom_id res chain seq x y z
N MET A 1 -16.44 2.03 -11.09
CA MET A 1 -14.96 1.84 -11.21
C MET A 1 -14.44 1.20 -9.93
N GLN A 2 -13.41 0.34 -10.02
CA GLN A 2 -12.68 -0.18 -8.85
C GLN A 2 -11.25 0.38 -8.88
N LEU A 3 -10.83 1.08 -7.83
CA LEU A 3 -9.51 1.70 -7.70
C LEU A 3 -8.76 1.13 -6.50
N LEU A 4 -7.55 0.63 -6.72
CA LEU A 4 -6.59 0.28 -5.68
C LEU A 4 -5.50 1.34 -5.64
N CYS A 5 -5.31 1.98 -4.49
CA CYS A 5 -4.18 2.87 -4.25
C CYS A 5 -3.03 2.10 -3.60
N LEU A 6 -1.90 2.00 -4.28
CA LEU A 6 -0.65 1.53 -3.70
C LEU A 6 0.13 2.71 -3.15
N SER A 7 0.55 2.61 -1.89
CA SER A 7 1.34 3.65 -1.23
C SER A 7 2.64 3.08 -0.71
N ASN A 8 3.70 3.89 -0.70
CA ASN A 8 4.94 3.53 0.00
C ASN A 8 4.74 3.33 1.51
N GLY A 9 3.69 3.90 2.11
CA GLY A 9 3.45 3.92 3.56
C GLY A 9 3.61 5.31 4.15
N HIS A 10 3.38 5.46 5.47
CA HIS A 10 3.71 6.65 6.27
C HIS A 10 3.29 8.01 5.65
N GLY A 11 4.23 8.81 5.18
CA GLY A 11 3.97 10.15 4.64
C GLY A 11 3.19 10.09 3.34
N GLU A 12 3.48 9.12 2.49
CA GLU A 12 2.77 8.87 1.24
C GLU A 12 1.34 8.42 1.48
N ASP A 13 1.03 7.76 2.61
CA ASP A 13 -0.35 7.42 2.97
C ASP A 13 -1.19 8.67 3.20
N ALA A 14 -0.63 9.70 3.83
CA ALA A 14 -1.33 10.97 4.03
C ALA A 14 -1.61 11.68 2.70
N ILE A 15 -0.66 11.65 1.76
CA ILE A 15 -0.82 12.21 0.41
C ILE A 15 -1.89 11.43 -0.36
N ALA A 16 -1.77 10.10 -0.38
CA ALA A 16 -2.69 9.19 -1.03
C ALA A 16 -4.12 9.40 -0.51
N LEU A 17 -4.29 9.51 0.82
CA LEU A 17 -5.61 9.75 1.42
C LEU A 17 -6.27 11.02 0.86
N ARG A 18 -5.54 12.13 0.72
CA ARG A 18 -6.10 13.37 0.17
C ARG A 18 -6.55 13.20 -1.29
N ILE A 19 -5.77 12.47 -2.09
CA ILE A 19 -6.13 12.14 -3.47
C ILE A 19 -7.40 11.29 -3.49
N LEU A 20 -7.47 10.26 -2.66
CA LEU A 20 -8.62 9.35 -2.60
C LEU A 20 -9.90 10.05 -2.13
N GLN A 21 -9.81 10.93 -1.13
CA GLN A 21 -10.96 11.72 -0.66
C GLN A 21 -11.49 12.64 -1.78
N ALA A 22 -10.61 13.32 -2.51
CA ALA A 22 -11.01 14.14 -3.64
C ALA A 22 -11.66 13.30 -4.77
N LEU A 23 -11.15 12.07 -5.01
CA LEU A 23 -11.75 11.14 -5.97
C LEU A 23 -13.12 10.64 -5.52
N GLN A 24 -13.31 10.30 -4.25
CA GLN A 24 -14.61 9.89 -3.69
C GLN A 24 -15.66 10.99 -3.87
N GLN A 25 -15.31 12.26 -3.63
CA GLN A 25 -16.21 13.39 -3.85
C GLN A 25 -16.63 13.53 -5.31
N ARG A 26 -15.72 13.30 -6.25
CA ARG A 26 -15.99 13.39 -7.70
C ARG A 26 -16.66 12.15 -8.28
N SER A 27 -16.54 11.01 -7.62
CA SER A 27 -17.08 9.73 -8.08
C SER A 27 -17.55 8.89 -6.88
N PRO A 28 -18.73 9.22 -6.30
CA PRO A 28 -19.23 8.56 -5.10
C PRO A 28 -19.44 7.05 -5.25
N ASP A 29 -19.73 6.58 -6.47
CA ASP A 29 -19.93 5.16 -6.78
C ASP A 29 -18.61 4.40 -7.04
N ALA A 30 -17.45 5.07 -6.96
CA ALA A 30 -16.17 4.42 -7.11
C ALA A 30 -15.84 3.57 -5.88
N LYS A 31 -15.55 2.29 -6.10
CA LYS A 31 -15.04 1.40 -5.05
C LYS A 31 -13.55 1.66 -4.89
N ILE A 32 -13.16 2.29 -3.79
CA ILE A 32 -11.79 2.70 -3.52
C ILE A 32 -11.24 1.90 -2.34
N ALA A 33 -10.06 1.32 -2.55
CA ALA A 33 -9.29 0.62 -1.52
C ALA A 33 -7.83 1.06 -1.58
N ALA A 34 -7.10 0.83 -0.49
CA ALA A 34 -5.67 1.11 -0.40
C ALA A 34 -4.89 -0.15 -0.01
N LEU A 35 -3.63 -0.22 -0.42
CA LEU A 35 -2.65 -1.18 0.06
C LEU A 35 -1.33 -0.42 0.31
N PRO A 36 -1.04 -0.04 1.57
CA PRO A 36 0.27 0.47 1.93
C PRO A 36 1.28 -0.69 1.90
N LEU A 37 2.41 -0.45 1.27
CA LEU A 37 3.48 -1.45 1.14
C LEU A 37 4.33 -1.54 2.40
N VAL A 38 4.44 -0.43 3.14
CA VAL A 38 5.11 -0.33 4.43
C VAL A 38 4.12 0.15 5.49
N GLY A 39 4.22 -0.44 6.69
CA GLY A 39 3.45 -0.03 7.84
C GLY A 39 2.05 -0.62 7.85
N GLU A 40 1.18 -0.04 8.68
CA GLU A 40 -0.18 -0.54 8.93
C GLU A 40 -1.27 0.31 8.25
N GLY A 41 -0.90 1.44 7.63
CA GLY A 41 -1.83 2.28 6.88
C GLY A 41 -2.82 3.07 7.72
N HIS A 42 -2.46 3.50 8.93
CA HIS A 42 -3.39 4.17 9.86
C HIS A 42 -4.11 5.36 9.23
N ALA A 43 -3.43 6.15 8.38
CA ALA A 43 -4.06 7.26 7.67
C ALA A 43 -5.26 6.81 6.80
N PHE A 44 -5.18 5.64 6.15
CA PHE A 44 -6.31 5.10 5.40
C PHE A 44 -7.45 4.68 6.31
N THR A 45 -7.17 3.95 7.39
CA THR A 45 -8.22 3.48 8.31
C THR A 45 -8.93 4.65 9.01
N GLU A 46 -8.18 5.65 9.46
CA GLU A 46 -8.74 6.86 10.07
C GLU A 46 -9.52 7.70 9.06
N GLY A 47 -9.06 7.71 7.81
CA GLY A 47 -9.71 8.37 6.69
C GLY A 47 -10.91 7.61 6.09
N GLY A 48 -11.29 6.45 6.66
CA GLY A 48 -12.41 5.64 6.18
C GLY A 48 -12.15 4.90 4.86
N ILE A 49 -10.88 4.75 4.46
CA ILE A 49 -10.47 3.99 3.27
C ILE A 49 -10.15 2.55 3.69
N ALA A 50 -10.79 1.59 3.02
CA ALA A 50 -10.54 0.18 3.27
C ALA A 50 -9.13 -0.23 2.84
N ILE A 51 -8.40 -0.90 3.73
CA ILE A 51 -7.13 -1.55 3.41
C ILE A 51 -7.42 -2.97 2.91
N VAL A 52 -6.81 -3.34 1.79
CA VAL A 52 -6.88 -4.71 1.23
C VAL A 52 -5.53 -5.40 1.29
N GLY A 53 -5.55 -6.72 1.49
CA GLY A 53 -4.33 -7.52 1.55
C GLY A 53 -3.62 -7.45 2.90
N ALA A 54 -2.41 -8.01 2.94
CA ALA A 54 -1.61 -8.05 4.16
C ALA A 54 -0.79 -6.76 4.31
N VAL A 55 -0.86 -6.16 5.49
CA VAL A 55 -0.04 -5.02 5.93
C VAL A 55 0.67 -5.38 7.23
N LYS A 56 1.82 -4.78 7.49
CA LYS A 56 2.62 -5.09 8.67
C LYS A 56 3.63 -3.99 8.97
N GLN A 57 3.75 -3.63 10.25
CA GLN A 57 4.89 -2.87 10.73
C GLN A 57 6.17 -3.73 10.71
N MET A 58 7.14 -3.35 9.88
CA MET A 58 8.44 -4.03 9.83
C MET A 58 9.40 -3.54 10.91
N PRO A 59 10.36 -4.37 11.36
CA PRO A 59 11.39 -3.97 12.31
C PRO A 59 12.14 -2.69 11.91
N SER A 60 12.48 -2.53 10.62
CA SER A 60 13.15 -1.32 10.10
C SER A 60 12.22 -0.12 9.95
N GLY A 61 10.91 -0.31 10.11
CA GLY A 61 9.88 0.68 9.80
C GLY A 61 9.74 1.02 8.31
N GLY A 62 10.41 0.29 7.41
CA GLY A 62 10.39 0.54 5.96
C GLY A 62 11.71 1.06 5.38
N PHE A 63 12.71 1.33 6.21
CA PHE A 63 14.02 1.85 5.79
C PHE A 63 15.02 0.76 5.43
N VAL A 64 14.53 -0.27 4.73
CA VAL A 64 15.35 -1.40 4.26
C VAL A 64 16.54 -0.94 3.40
N TYR A 65 16.40 0.18 2.68
CA TYR A 65 17.40 0.69 1.75
C TYR A 65 18.63 1.33 2.43
N GLN A 66 18.59 1.60 3.74
CA GLN A 66 19.64 2.36 4.43
C GLN A 66 20.73 1.49 5.06
N ASP A 67 20.43 0.24 5.45
CA ASP A 67 21.42 -0.68 6.03
C ASP A 67 21.08 -2.15 5.71
N GLY A 68 22.04 -2.89 5.17
CA GLY A 68 21.88 -4.32 4.88
C GLY A 68 21.56 -5.17 6.12
N ARG A 69 21.90 -4.71 7.32
CA ARG A 69 21.50 -5.37 8.58
C ARG A 69 20.00 -5.23 8.86
N GLU A 70 19.42 -4.07 8.56
CA GLU A 70 17.98 -3.82 8.70
C GLU A 70 17.18 -4.64 7.67
N PHE A 71 17.71 -4.82 6.46
CA PHE A 71 17.13 -5.75 5.49
C PHE A 71 17.08 -7.19 6.00
N VAL A 72 18.15 -7.70 6.61
CA VAL A 72 18.17 -9.07 7.17
C VAL A 72 17.18 -9.20 8.32
N ARG A 73 17.01 -8.17 9.15
CA ARG A 73 16.01 -8.15 10.24
C ARG A 73 14.60 -8.20 9.67
N ASP A 74 14.31 -7.43 8.64
CA ASP A 74 13.00 -7.43 7.98
C ASP A 74 12.73 -8.74 7.23
N LEU A 75 13.77 -9.32 6.62
CA LEU A 75 13.70 -10.63 5.98
C LEU A 75 13.28 -11.71 6.98
N ARG A 76 13.94 -11.76 8.14
CA ARG A 76 13.55 -12.64 9.27
C ARG A 76 12.18 -12.26 9.84
N GLY A 77 11.85 -10.97 9.82
CA GLY A 77 10.55 -10.42 10.19
C GLY A 77 9.41 -10.79 9.24
N GLY A 78 9.70 -11.46 8.13
CA GLY A 78 8.71 -11.97 7.18
C GLY A 78 8.48 -11.09 5.95
N LEU A 79 9.42 -10.20 5.62
CA LEU A 79 9.34 -9.32 4.44
C LEU A 79 9.00 -10.07 3.15
N LEU A 80 9.71 -11.15 2.83
CA LEU A 80 9.40 -11.94 1.62
C LEU A 80 7.96 -12.45 1.61
N LYS A 81 7.47 -12.98 2.73
CA LYS A 81 6.10 -13.50 2.81
C LYS A 81 5.08 -12.38 2.66
N LEU A 82 5.34 -11.21 3.26
CA LEU A 82 4.50 -10.03 3.13
C LEU A 82 4.46 -9.55 1.68
N THR A 83 5.62 -9.31 1.07
CA THR A 83 5.74 -8.85 -0.32
C THR A 83 5.06 -9.79 -1.30
N LEU A 84 5.20 -11.11 -1.13
CA LEU A 84 4.50 -12.08 -1.96
C LEU A 84 2.98 -12.04 -1.77
N ALA A 85 2.49 -11.85 -0.54
CA ALA A 85 1.05 -11.73 -0.27
C ALA A 85 0.49 -10.44 -0.89
N GLN A 86 1.17 -9.31 -0.70
CA GLN A 86 0.82 -8.02 -1.29
C GLN A 86 0.79 -8.10 -2.82
N ARG A 87 1.83 -8.69 -3.44
CA ARG A 87 1.87 -8.89 -4.89
C ARG A 87 0.71 -9.73 -5.42
N LYS A 88 0.32 -10.78 -4.69
CA LYS A 88 -0.89 -11.57 -5.04
C LYS A 88 -2.17 -10.73 -4.96
N THR A 89 -2.30 -9.86 -3.96
CA THR A 89 -3.43 -8.92 -3.84
C THR A 89 -3.47 -7.97 -5.04
N VAL A 90 -2.35 -7.36 -5.41
CA VAL A 90 -2.26 -6.45 -6.56
C VAL A 90 -2.60 -7.17 -7.86
N GLN A 91 -2.04 -8.37 -8.09
CA GLN A 91 -2.35 -9.17 -9.28
C GLN A 91 -3.82 -9.60 -9.35
N ALA A 92 -4.44 -9.96 -8.23
CA ALA A 92 -5.85 -10.31 -8.19
C ALA A 92 -6.74 -9.10 -8.52
N TRP A 93 -6.36 -7.91 -8.03
CA TRP A 93 -7.04 -6.66 -8.35
C TRP A 93 -6.92 -6.29 -9.83
N ALA A 94 -5.71 -6.39 -10.40
CA ALA A 94 -5.50 -6.15 -11.82
C ALA A 94 -6.33 -7.11 -12.70
N LYS A 95 -6.38 -8.39 -12.32
CA LYS A 95 -7.18 -9.41 -13.03
C LYS A 95 -8.69 -9.18 -12.95
N SER A 96 -9.20 -8.47 -11.94
CA SER A 96 -10.62 -8.11 -11.85
C SER A 96 -10.99 -6.89 -12.71
N GLY A 97 -10.03 -6.35 -13.48
CA GLY A 97 -10.21 -5.14 -14.29
C GLY A 97 -10.18 -3.85 -13.48
N GLY A 98 -9.65 -3.90 -12.25
CA GLY A 98 -9.48 -2.72 -11.40
C GLY A 98 -8.34 -1.81 -11.87
N VAL A 99 -8.49 -0.51 -11.65
CA VAL A 99 -7.46 0.50 -11.88
C VAL A 99 -6.53 0.54 -10.66
N ILE A 100 -5.24 0.75 -10.90
CA ILE A 100 -4.23 0.91 -9.85
C ILE A 100 -3.67 2.32 -9.93
N LEU A 101 -3.66 3.02 -8.78
CA LEU A 101 -2.99 4.29 -8.58
C LEU A 101 -1.78 4.05 -7.69
N ALA A 102 -0.58 4.34 -8.18
CA ALA A 102 0.64 4.31 -7.37
C ALA A 102 0.92 5.70 -6.80
N VAL A 103 1.18 5.79 -5.49
CA VAL A 103 1.55 7.01 -4.77
C VAL A 103 2.85 6.76 -4.00
N GLY A 104 3.89 7.53 -4.31
CA GLY A 104 5.22 7.39 -3.73
C GLY A 104 6.29 7.24 -4.79
N ASP A 105 7.42 6.68 -4.38
CA ASP A 105 8.61 6.49 -5.21
C ASP A 105 8.50 5.25 -6.13
N ILE A 106 9.63 4.64 -6.48
CA ILE A 106 9.69 3.50 -7.42
C ILE A 106 9.12 2.19 -6.84
N VAL A 107 9.00 2.06 -5.52
CA VAL A 107 8.60 0.82 -4.84
C VAL A 107 7.23 0.28 -5.30
N PRO A 108 6.16 1.08 -5.45
CA PRO A 108 4.85 0.58 -5.84
C PRO A 108 4.81 0.10 -7.29
N LEU A 109 5.74 0.56 -8.14
CA LEU A 109 5.85 0.11 -9.52
C LEU A 109 6.36 -1.34 -9.65
N LEU A 110 6.87 -1.92 -8.56
CA LEU A 110 7.40 -3.29 -8.53
C LEU A 110 6.32 -4.37 -8.25
N PHE A 111 5.08 -3.97 -7.96
CA PHE A 111 4.01 -4.86 -7.49
C PHE A 111 3.04 -5.29 -8.59
#